data_AF-A0A960XBI4-F1
#
_entry.id   AF-A0A960XBI4-F1
#
_cell.length_a   1.000
_cell.length_b   1.000
_cell.length_c   1.000
_cell.angle_alpha   90.00
_cell.angle_beta   90.00
_cell.angle_gamma   90.00
#
_symmetry.space_group_name_H-M   'P 1'
#
loop_
_entity.id
_entity.type
_entity.pdbx_description
1 polymer ?
#
loop_
_entity_poly.entity_id
_entity_poly.type
_entity_poly.pdbx_seq_one_letter_code
_entity_poly.pdbx_strand_id
1 'polypeptide(L)'
;VGGLSRITNDIPPYTLGAGIPYRVAGLNLIGLKRHNFSIDLRKALTKAFKLIYRSGIQFHEAVARIDEEVEKTEPIKHWIDFCKTSKRGLIGLQPITSADEFPDIKDLLEE
;
A
#
# COMPACT_ATOMS: atom_id res chain seq x y z
N VAL A 1 4.44 6.84 8.75
CA VAL A 1 4.22 8.03 7.90
C VAL A 1 5.40 8.97 8.10
N GLY A 2 6.06 9.40 7.03
CA GLY A 2 7.12 10.41 7.11
C GLY A 2 6.58 11.80 7.47
N GLY A 3 7.44 12.69 7.95
CA GLY A 3 7.06 14.08 8.23
C GLY A 3 6.56 14.82 6.98
N LEU A 4 5.78 15.89 7.18
CA LEU A 4 5.28 16.78 6.11
C LEU A 4 4.64 16.02 4.93
N SER A 5 3.88 14.97 5.24
CA SER A 5 3.25 14.13 4.23
C SER A 5 1.77 14.47 4.07
N ARG A 6 1.29 14.56 2.82
CA ARG A 6 -0.13 14.80 2.51
C ARG A 6 -0.82 13.47 2.22
N ILE A 7 -1.71 13.05 3.13
CA ILE A 7 -2.43 11.78 3.05
C ILE A 7 -3.87 12.02 2.62
N THR A 8 -4.26 11.50 1.46
CA THR A 8 -5.61 11.66 0.87
C THR A 8 -6.49 10.43 1.03
N ASN A 9 -5.90 9.26 1.26
CA ASN A 9 -6.57 7.95 1.26
C ASN A 9 -6.00 7.09 2.39
N ASP A 10 -6.59 5.91 2.61
CA ASP A 10 -6.21 5.06 3.73
C ASP A 10 -4.83 4.43 3.50
N ILE A 11 -4.04 4.34 4.57
CA ILE A 11 -2.70 3.74 4.56
C ILE A 11 -2.79 2.37 5.22
N PRO A 12 -2.51 1.27 4.49
CA PRO A 12 -2.53 -0.06 5.10
C PRO A 12 -1.56 -0.18 6.29
N PRO A 13 -1.90 -1.00 7.30
CA PRO A 13 -1.01 -1.32 8.42
C PRO A 13 0.37 -1.78 7.94
N TYR A 14 1.37 -1.57 8.80
CA TYR A 14 2.75 -2.01 8.57
C TYR A 14 3.47 -1.36 7.39
N THR A 15 2.85 -0.42 6.68
CA THR A 15 3.48 0.27 5.55
C THR A 15 4.33 1.47 5.97
N LEU A 16 5.20 1.89 5.06
CA LEU A 16 6.07 3.05 5.17
C LEU A 16 5.97 3.85 3.88
N GLY A 17 5.91 5.16 4.01
CA GLY A 17 5.85 6.11 2.91
C GLY A 17 6.02 7.53 3.41
N ALA A 18 6.18 8.45 2.46
CA ALA A 18 6.31 9.89 2.71
C ALA A 18 6.00 10.70 1.43
N GLY A 19 5.88 12.02 1.59
CA GLY A 19 5.87 12.98 0.49
C GLY A 19 4.54 13.68 0.26
N ILE A 20 4.55 14.60 -0.71
CA ILE A 20 3.40 15.36 -1.21
C ILE A 20 3.51 15.33 -2.75
N PRO A 21 2.75 14.47 -3.46
CA PRO A 21 1.79 13.51 -2.94
C PRO A 21 2.47 12.34 -2.19
N TYR A 22 1.79 11.77 -1.20
CA TYR A 22 2.34 10.66 -0.41
C TYR A 22 2.51 9.41 -1.27
N ARG A 23 3.72 8.84 -1.25
CA ARG A 23 4.04 7.58 -1.94
C ARG A 23 4.35 6.48 -0.93
N VAL A 24 3.75 5.32 -1.13
CA VAL A 24 4.06 4.11 -0.35
C VAL A 24 5.39 3.55 -0.85
N ALA A 25 6.41 3.56 0.01
CA ALA A 25 7.72 3.01 -0.31
C ALA A 25 7.74 1.47 -0.13
N GLY A 26 7.04 0.96 0.89
CA GLY A 26 7.00 -0.47 1.19
C GLY A 26 6.51 -0.75 2.60
N LEU A 27 7.02 -1.81 3.22
CA LEU A 27 6.75 -2.14 4.62
C LEU A 27 7.74 -1.44 5.56
N ASN A 28 7.26 -1.08 6.75
CA ASN A 28 8.08 -0.59 7.86
C ASN A 28 8.83 -1.75 8.53
N LEU A 29 9.82 -2.31 7.84
CA LEU A 29 10.59 -3.45 8.31
C LEU A 29 11.32 -3.19 9.63
N ILE A 30 11.73 -1.94 9.89
CA ILE A 30 12.36 -1.53 11.15
C ILE A 30 11.34 -1.62 12.29
N GLY A 31 10.13 -1.10 12.10
CA GLY A 31 9.03 -1.24 13.05
C GLY A 31 8.72 -2.70 13.35
N LEU A 32 8.56 -3.52 12.31
CA LEU A 32 8.27 -4.95 12.45
C LEU A 32 9.38 -5.70 13.22
N LYS A 33 10.65 -5.39 12.95
CA LYS A 33 11.79 -5.94 13.70
C LYS A 33 11.75 -5.56 15.18
N ARG A 34 11.45 -4.30 15.51
CA ARG A 34 11.32 -3.83 16.91
C ARG A 34 10.18 -4.50 17.66
N HIS A 35 9.11 -4.88 16.95
CA HIS A 35 7.99 -5.62 17.52
C HIS A 35 8.17 -7.14 17.47
N ASN A 36 9.38 -7.65 17.23
CA ASN A 36 9.71 -9.07 17.21
C ASN A 36 8.90 -9.90 16.20
N PHE A 37 8.47 -9.31 15.08
CA PHE A 37 7.85 -10.08 14.01
C PHE A 37 8.88 -11.05 13.43
N SER A 38 8.50 -12.32 13.34
CA SER A 38 9.37 -13.37 12.81
C SER A 38 9.81 -13.05 11.39
N ILE A 39 10.90 -13.67 10.94
CA ILE A 39 11.40 -13.51 9.58
C ILE A 39 10.32 -13.99 8.59
N ASP A 40 9.67 -15.12 8.88
CA ASP A 40 8.66 -15.71 8.01
C ASP A 40 7.41 -14.84 7.90
N LEU A 41 6.98 -14.24 9.02
CA LEU A 41 5.86 -13.29 9.01
C LEU A 41 6.21 -12.02 8.19
N ARG A 42 7.43 -11.50 8.32
CA ARG A 42 7.88 -10.37 7.50
C ARG A 42 7.93 -10.72 6.00
N LYS A 43 8.34 -11.95 5.66
CA LYS A 43 8.30 -12.45 4.27
C LYS A 43 6.87 -12.57 3.76
N ALA A 44 5.96 -13.14 4.56
CA ALA A 44 4.53 -13.24 4.24
C ALA A 44 3.91 -11.86 3.98
N LEU A 45 4.14 -10.89 4.87
CA LEU A 45 3.69 -9.50 4.69
C LEU A 45 4.28 -8.87 3.43
N THR A 46 5.57 -9.12 3.15
CA THR A 46 6.23 -8.58 1.95
C THR A 46 5.62 -9.15 0.69
N LYS A 47 5.28 -10.45 0.68
CA LYS A 47 4.60 -11.11 -0.43
C LYS A 47 3.20 -10.53 -0.65
N ALA A 48 2.41 -10.39 0.41
CA ALA A 48 1.09 -9.78 0.35
C ALA A 48 1.14 -8.32 -0.15
N PHE A 49 2.08 -7.52 0.37
CA PHE A 49 2.31 -6.16 -0.10
C PHE A 49 2.62 -6.11 -1.61
N LYS A 50 3.53 -6.97 -2.09
CA LYS A 50 3.90 -7.02 -3.51
C LYS A 50 2.72 -7.42 -4.40
N LEU A 51 1.91 -8.37 -3.94
CA LEU A 51 0.71 -8.80 -4.66
C LEU A 51 -0.30 -7.66 -4.83
N ILE A 52 -0.45 -6.77 -3.84
CA ILE A 52 -1.37 -5.63 -3.98
C ILE A 52 -0.76 -4.45 -4.75
N TYR A 53 0.51 -4.12 -4.50
CA TYR A 53 1.09 -2.85 -4.97
C TYR A 53 2.03 -2.95 -6.18
N ARG A 54 2.55 -4.14 -6.52
CA ARG A 54 3.67 -4.28 -7.49
C ARG A 54 3.46 -5.37 -8.54
N SER A 55 2.39 -6.13 -8.44
CA SER A 55 2.06 -7.26 -9.32
C SER A 55 1.42 -6.84 -10.64
N GLY A 56 0.85 -5.63 -10.72
CA GLY A 56 0.10 -5.16 -11.89
C GLY A 56 -1.25 -5.85 -12.10
N ILE A 57 -1.69 -6.70 -11.17
CA ILE A 57 -3.02 -7.34 -11.21
C ILE A 57 -4.06 -6.53 -10.46
N GLN A 58 -5.33 -6.80 -10.74
CA GLN A 58 -6.45 -6.14 -10.08
C GLN A 58 -6.49 -6.47 -8.58
N PHE A 59 -7.00 -5.55 -7.77
CA PHE A 59 -7.04 -5.70 -6.32
C PHE A 59 -7.75 -6.98 -5.86
N HIS A 60 -8.89 -7.32 -6.47
CA HIS A 60 -9.64 -8.54 -6.12
C HIS A 60 -8.83 -9.81 -6.41
N GLU A 61 -8.04 -9.81 -7.47
CA GLU A 61 -7.20 -10.93 -7.87
C GLU A 61 -5.99 -11.04 -6.94
N ALA A 62 -5.38 -9.90 -6.60
CA ALA A 62 -4.30 -9.85 -5.61
C ALA A 62 -4.73 -10.44 -4.27
N VAL A 63 -5.93 -10.07 -3.81
CA VAL A 63 -6.51 -10.61 -2.57
C VAL A 63 -6.72 -12.12 -2.65
N ALA A 64 -7.27 -12.64 -3.76
CA ALA A 64 -7.47 -14.07 -3.96
C ALA A 64 -6.14 -14.84 -3.92
N ARG A 65 -5.10 -14.33 -4.61
CA ARG A 65 -3.76 -14.94 -4.58
C ARG A 65 -3.12 -14.88 -3.19
N ILE A 66 -3.35 -13.82 -2.42
CA ILE A 66 -2.87 -13.77 -1.03
C ILE A 66 -3.56 -14.85 -0.19
N ASP A 67 -4.86 -15.02 -0.39
CA ASP A 67 -5.66 -16.02 0.33
C ASP A 67 -5.22 -17.47 0.01
N GLU A 68 -4.59 -17.72 -1.13
CA GLU A 68 -4.07 -19.03 -1.55
C GLU A 68 -2.58 -19.23 -1.22
N GLU A 69 -1.75 -18.22 -1.45
CA GLU A 69 -0.29 -18.39 -1.46
C GLU A 69 0.44 -17.89 -0.21
N VAL A 70 -0.26 -17.30 0.76
CA VAL A 70 0.31 -16.70 1.97
C VAL A 70 -0.32 -17.30 3.22
N GLU A 71 0.54 -17.75 4.15
CA GLU A 71 0.10 -18.29 5.43
C GLU A 71 -0.75 -17.28 6.23
N LYS A 72 -1.95 -17.69 6.65
CA LYS A 72 -2.96 -16.81 7.27
C LYS A 72 -2.74 -16.65 8.76
N THR A 73 -1.69 -15.93 9.11
CA THR A 73 -1.46 -15.46 10.48
C THR A 73 -2.36 -14.25 10.81
N GLU A 74 -2.59 -14.00 12.09
CA GLU A 74 -3.41 -12.86 12.54
C GLU A 74 -2.99 -11.49 11.94
N PRO A 75 -1.69 -11.14 11.86
CA PRO A 75 -1.28 -9.87 11.24
C PRO A 75 -1.56 -9.80 9.74
N ILE A 76 -1.52 -10.95 9.04
CA ILE A 76 -1.85 -11.03 7.61
C ILE A 76 -3.35 -10.83 7.40
N LYS A 77 -4.19 -11.52 8.21
CA LYS A 77 -5.65 -11.33 8.17
C LYS A 77 -6.01 -9.88 8.45
N HIS A 78 -5.47 -9.30 9.52
CA HIS A 78 -5.70 -7.90 9.86
C HIS A 78 -5.34 -6.95 8.70
N TRP A 79 -4.22 -7.21 8.03
CA TRP A 79 -3.80 -6.41 6.88
C TRP A 79 -4.77 -6.54 5.70
N ILE A 80 -5.16 -7.77 5.35
CA ILE A 80 -6.12 -8.03 4.26
C ILE A 80 -7.48 -7.42 4.55
N ASP A 81 -7.97 -7.58 5.79
CA ASP A 81 -9.27 -7.06 6.20
C ASP A 81 -9.30 -5.53 6.18
N PHE A 82 -8.21 -4.88 6.60
CA PHE A 82 -8.08 -3.43 6.44
C PHE A 82 -8.14 -3.03 4.97
N CYS A 83 -7.39 -3.74 4.11
CA CYS A 83 -7.38 -3.47 2.69
C CYS A 83 -8.76 -3.62 2.05
N LYS A 84 -9.54 -4.64 2.46
CA LYS A 84 -10.91 -4.90 1.96
C LYS A 84 -11.95 -3.89 2.46
N THR A 85 -11.78 -3.38 3.69
CA THR A 85 -12.79 -2.54 4.36
C THR A 85 -12.56 -1.04 4.18
N SER A 86 -11.47 -0.63 3.53
CA SER A 86 -11.17 0.78 3.25
C SER A 86 -12.29 1.44 2.43
N LYS A 87 -12.93 2.46 3.01
CA LYS A 87 -14.02 3.21 2.37
C LYS A 87 -13.50 4.30 1.42
N ARG A 88 -12.36 4.89 1.74
CA ARG A 88 -11.73 5.95 0.93
C ARG A 88 -10.86 5.38 -0.19
N GLY A 89 -10.67 4.06 -0.23
CA GLY A 89 -9.68 3.40 -1.06
C GLY A 89 -8.27 3.48 -0.45
N LEU A 90 -7.39 2.62 -0.94
CA LEU A 90 -6.01 2.54 -0.49
C LEU A 90 -5.13 3.52 -1.24
N ILE A 91 -4.28 4.22 -0.51
CA ILE A 91 -3.30 5.12 -1.09
C ILE A 91 -2.36 4.35 -2.02
N GLY A 92 -2.07 4.91 -3.20
CA GLY A 92 -1.19 4.30 -4.19
C GLY A 92 -1.80 3.21 -5.08
N LEU A 93 -3.10 2.88 -4.92
CA LEU A 93 -3.84 1.98 -5.82
C LEU A 93 -4.80 2.73 -6.77
N GLN A 94 -4.75 4.06 -6.77
CA GLN A 94 -5.58 4.82 -7.70
C GLN A 94 -5.02 4.68 -9.12
N PRO A 95 -5.90 4.64 -10.14
CA PRO A 95 -5.46 4.88 -11.51
C PRO A 95 -4.66 6.18 -11.49
N ILE A 96 -3.53 6.23 -12.19
CA ILE A 96 -2.90 7.51 -12.47
C ILE A 96 -3.93 8.28 -13.27
N THR A 97 -4.62 9.20 -12.62
CA THR A 97 -5.39 10.22 -13.30
C THR A 97 -4.38 10.94 -14.17
N SER A 98 -4.45 10.75 -15.50
CA SER A 98 -3.48 11.38 -16.39
C SER A 98 -3.60 12.89 -16.23
N ALA A 99 -2.52 13.62 -16.49
CA ALA A 99 -2.55 15.08 -16.51
C ALA A 99 -3.62 15.64 -17.48
N ASP A 100 -4.17 14.80 -18.37
CA ASP A 100 -5.23 15.16 -19.30
C ASP A 100 -6.60 15.38 -18.62
N GLU A 101 -6.84 14.86 -17.42
CA GLU A 101 -8.10 15.11 -16.69
C GLU A 101 -8.11 16.45 -15.93
N PHE A 102 -6.95 17.08 -15.75
CA PHE A 102 -6.81 18.41 -15.13
C PHE A 102 -5.95 19.31 -16.01
N PRO A 103 -6.49 19.78 -17.16
CA PRO A 103 -5.75 20.60 -18.12
C PRO A 103 -5.11 21.83 -17.46
N ASP A 104 -5.77 22.43 -16.47
CA ASP A 104 -5.30 23.63 -15.77
C ASP A 104 -4.00 23.44 -14.94
N ILE A 105 -3.62 22.19 -14.62
CA ILE A 105 -2.40 21.89 -13.86
C ILE A 105 -1.20 21.62 -14.79
N LYS A 106 -1.47 21.26 -16.05
CA LYS A 106 -0.44 20.91 -17.03
C LYS A 106 0.48 22.10 -17.32
N ASP A 107 -0.11 23.27 -17.48
CA ASP A 107 0.63 24.52 -17.77
C ASP A 107 1.54 24.96 -16.61
N LEU A 108 1.25 24.53 -15.38
CA LEU A 108 2.00 24.87 -14.17
C LEU A 108 3.21 23.95 -13.89
N LEU A 109 3.34 22.84 -14.64
CA LEU A 109 4.41 21.85 -14.48
C LEU A 109 5.40 21.84 -15.65
N GLU A 110 5.10 22.59 -16.72
CA GLU A 110 5.97 22.75 -17.90
C GLU A 110 6.80 24.06 -17.87
N GLU A 111 6.69 24.88 -16.82
CA GLU A 111 7.59 26.01 -16.48
C GLU A 111 8.63 25.62 -15.40
#